data_AF-A0A7C0UUY0-F1
#
_entry.id   AF-A0A7C0UUY0-F1
#
_cell.length_a   1.000
_cell.length_b   1.000
_cell.length_c   1.000
_cell.angle_alpha   90.00
_cell.angle_beta   90.00
_cell.angle_gamma   90.00
#
_symmetry.space_group_name_H-M   'P 1'
#
loop_
_entity.id
_entity.type
_entity.pdbx_description
1 polymer ?
#
loop_
_entity_poly.entity_id
_entity_poly.type
_entity_poly.pdbx_seq_one_letter_code
_entity_poly.pdbx_strand_id
1 'polypeptide(L)'
;MEIGFVSTFLPQRCGIATYTNFLATALKNAAPDLKIRIVAEREAEAKRQENFVVNPCWSREHDIAAEIAPHIEGVDIVHIQHEYAIFGYSADLVRLLEAVPKGVKKVIT
;
A
#
# COMPACT_ATOMS: atom_id res chain seq x y z
N MET A 1 12.79 5.08 9.18
CA MET A 1 12.47 4.34 7.94
C MET A 1 10.96 4.17 7.86
N GLU A 2 10.36 4.38 6.70
CA GLU A 2 8.92 4.22 6.44
C GLU A 2 8.67 3.33 5.23
N ILE A 3 7.74 2.38 5.38
CA ILE A 3 7.26 1.50 4.30
C ILE A 3 5.83 1.89 3.96
N GLY A 4 5.60 2.23 2.68
CA GLY A 4 4.29 2.40 2.09
C GLY A 4 3.81 1.10 1.43
N PHE A 5 2.82 0.44 2.02
CA PHE A 5 2.15 -0.71 1.41
C PHE A 5 1.02 -0.24 0.51
N VAL A 6 1.07 -0.55 -0.78
CA VAL A 6 -0.05 -0.38 -1.70
C VAL A 6 -0.82 -1.70 -1.75
N SER A 7 -2.03 -1.72 -1.20
CA SER A 7 -2.75 -2.99 -0.93
C SER A 7 -4.22 -2.76 -0.61
N THR A 8 -5.08 -3.78 -0.74
CA THR A 8 -6.33 -3.81 0.03
C THR A 8 -6.04 -3.95 1.52
N PHE A 9 -6.96 -3.58 2.42
CA PHE A 9 -6.74 -3.73 3.86
C PHE A 9 -8.03 -4.04 4.63
N LEU A 10 -7.90 -4.40 5.91
CA LEU A 10 -9.07 -4.69 6.75
C LEU A 10 -10.05 -3.50 6.77
N PRO A 11 -11.37 -3.75 6.80
CA PRO A 11 -12.06 -5.03 7.03
C PRO A 11 -12.35 -5.85 5.76
N GLN A 12 -11.76 -5.51 4.61
CA GLN A 12 -11.95 -6.29 3.39
C GLN A 12 -11.56 -7.76 3.63
N ARG A 13 -12.49 -8.68 3.32
CA ARG A 13 -12.31 -10.12 3.56
C ARG A 13 -11.70 -10.79 2.33
N CYS A 14 -10.45 -10.44 2.04
CA CYS A 14 -9.67 -11.06 0.96
C CYS A 14 -8.27 -11.47 1.44
N GLY A 15 -7.59 -12.29 0.63
CA GLY A 15 -6.26 -12.80 0.94
C GLY A 15 -5.23 -11.68 1.10
N ILE A 16 -5.25 -10.67 0.21
CA ILE A 16 -4.31 -9.55 0.25
C ILE A 16 -4.49 -8.70 1.51
N ALA A 17 -5.73 -8.35 1.89
CA ALA A 17 -5.98 -7.60 3.12
C ALA A 17 -5.49 -8.36 4.36
N THR A 18 -5.71 -9.67 4.39
CA THR A 18 -5.27 -10.54 5.50
C THR A 18 -3.75 -10.64 5.55
N TYR A 19 -3.11 -10.88 4.40
CA TYR A 19 -1.67 -10.96 4.25
C TYR A 19 -1.00 -9.65 4.70
N THR A 20 -1.45 -8.51 4.18
CA THR A 20 -0.88 -7.20 4.50
C THR A 20 -1.04 -6.87 5.99
N ASN A 21 -2.18 -7.24 6.60
CA ASN A 21 -2.36 -7.10 8.05
C ASN A 21 -1.37 -7.95 8.85
N PHE A 22 -1.16 -9.21 8.48
CA PHE A 22 -0.19 -10.08 9.15
C PHE A 22 1.24 -9.59 8.97
N LEU A 23 1.63 -9.21 7.75
CA LEU A 23 2.95 -8.69 7.46
C LEU A 23 3.22 -7.39 8.23
N ALA A 24 2.31 -6.43 8.18
CA ALA A 24 2.47 -5.18 8.90
C ALA A 24 2.54 -5.39 10.42
N THR A 25 1.72 -6.30 10.97
CA THR A 25 1.77 -6.66 12.39
C THR A 25 3.10 -7.28 12.77
N ALA A 26 3.58 -8.25 11.99
CA ALA A 26 4.86 -8.91 12.22
C ALA A 26 6.03 -7.94 12.13
N LEU A 27 6.01 -7.02 11.16
CA LEU A 27 7.03 -5.99 10.99
C LEU A 27 7.06 -5.01 12.17
N LYS A 28 5.90 -4.55 12.67
CA LYS A 28 5.87 -3.68 13.87
C LYS A 28 6.43 -4.40 15.10
N ASN A 29 6.17 -5.70 15.24
CA ASN A 29 6.69 -6.49 16.35
C ASN A 29 8.21 -6.70 16.25
N ALA A 30 8.72 -6.93 15.03
CA ALA A 30 10.15 -7.13 14.78
C ALA A 30 10.96 -5.82 14.82
N ALA A 31 10.35 -4.69 14.45
CA ALA A 31 10.97 -3.37 14.39
C ALA A 31 9.99 -2.28 14.89
N PRO A 32 9.92 -2.00 16.20
CA PRO A 32 8.94 -1.05 16.78
C PRO A 32 9.04 0.39 16.26
N ASP A 33 10.24 0.82 15.88
CA ASP A 33 10.51 2.16 15.33
C ASP A 33 10.16 2.28 13.83
N LEU A 34 9.78 1.17 13.18
CA LEU A 34 9.40 1.15 11.77
C LEU A 34 8.05 1.84 11.59
N LYS A 35 8.03 2.86 10.74
CA LYS A 35 6.78 3.50 10.31
C LYS A 35 6.16 2.70 9.17
N ILE A 36 4.87 2.42 9.30
CA ILE A 36 4.10 1.70 8.28
C ILE A 36 2.94 2.57 7.84
N ARG A 37 2.81 2.76 6.53
CA ARG A 37 1.68 3.41 5.88
C ARG A 37 1.03 2.41 4.95
N ILE A 38 -0.23 2.08 5.17
CA ILE A 38 -1.04 1.32 4.22
C ILE A 38 -1.79 2.31 3.34
N VAL A 39 -1.43 2.38 2.07
CA VAL A 39 -2.13 3.09 1.00
C VAL A 39 -3.19 2.15 0.46
N ALA A 40 -4.39 2.24 1.04
CA ALA A 40 -5.41 1.21 0.95
C ALA A 40 -6.51 1.52 -0.06
N GLU A 41 -7.17 0.46 -0.55
CA GLU A 41 -8.44 0.59 -1.27
C GLU A 41 -9.49 1.23 -0.35
N ARG A 42 -10.45 1.98 -0.90
CA ARG A 42 -11.43 2.78 -0.14
C ARG A 42 -12.30 1.97 0.82
N GLU A 43 -12.46 0.66 0.62
CA GLU A 43 -13.22 -0.23 1.51
C GLU A 43 -12.47 -0.60 2.80
N ALA A 44 -11.20 -0.22 2.93
CA ALA A 44 -10.45 -0.37 4.17
C ALA A 44 -10.92 0.62 5.25
N GLU A 45 -10.72 0.25 6.52
CA GLU A 45 -10.96 1.15 7.64
C GLU A 45 -9.75 2.05 7.87
N ALA A 46 -9.98 3.37 7.83
CA ALA A 46 -8.94 4.35 8.12
C ALA A 46 -8.45 4.24 9.56
N LYS A 47 -7.13 4.32 9.77
CA LYS A 47 -6.52 4.20 11.08
C LYS A 47 -5.30 5.09 11.19
N ARG A 48 -5.10 5.74 12.33
CA ARG A 48 -3.91 6.55 12.61
C ARG A 48 -3.38 6.27 14.01
N GLN A 49 -2.14 5.81 14.07
CA GLN A 49 -1.34 5.58 15.27
C GLN A 49 0.08 6.09 14.99
N GLU A 50 0.89 6.29 16.02
CA GLU A 50 2.22 6.92 15.95
C GLU A 50 3.09 6.42 14.77
N ASN A 51 3.30 5.10 14.67
CA ASN A 51 4.08 4.46 13.62
C ASN A 51 3.23 3.60 12.66
N PHE A 52 1.91 3.81 12.61
CA PHE A 52 1.02 3.01 11.76
C PHE A 52 -0.18 3.80 11.27
N VAL A 53 -0.28 3.95 9.95
CA VAL A 53 -1.37 4.66 9.30
C VAL A 53 -2.00 3.76 8.24
N VAL A 54 -3.33 3.73 8.18
CA VAL A 54 -4.11 3.17 7.07
C VAL A 54 -4.84 4.33 6.42
N ASN A 55 -4.58 4.54 5.13
CA ASN A 55 -5.14 5.60 4.31
C ASN A 55 -5.92 4.99 3.14
N PRO A 56 -7.23 4.73 3.30
CA PRO A 56 -8.11 4.33 2.21
C PRO A 56 -8.26 5.49 1.23
N CYS A 57 -7.74 5.35 0.01
CA CYS A 57 -7.62 6.49 -0.93
C CYS A 57 -7.85 6.15 -2.40
N TRP A 58 -7.75 4.88 -2.81
CA TRP A 58 -7.89 4.49 -4.21
C TRP A 58 -9.03 3.49 -4.45
N SER A 59 -9.52 3.43 -5.68
CA SER A 59 -10.57 2.51 -6.12
C SER A 59 -10.22 1.90 -7.48
N ARG A 60 -10.62 0.64 -7.68
CA ARG A 60 -10.45 -0.07 -8.97
C ARG A 60 -11.28 0.53 -10.11
N GLU A 61 -12.24 1.39 -9.80
CA GLU A 61 -13.10 2.06 -10.79
C GLU A 61 -12.43 3.31 -11.38
N HIS A 62 -11.28 3.72 -10.87
CA HIS A 62 -10.56 4.93 -11.27
C HIS A 62 -9.12 4.63 -11.71
N ASP A 63 -8.38 5.69 -12.07
CA ASP A 63 -6.95 5.61 -12.31
C ASP A 63 -6.21 5.35 -10.98
N ILE A 64 -5.96 4.07 -10.72
CA ILE A 64 -5.32 3.57 -9.51
C ILE A 64 -3.96 4.26 -9.29
N ALA A 65 -3.17 4.46 -10.35
CA ALA A 65 -1.85 5.06 -10.25
C ALA A 65 -1.93 6.54 -9.82
N ALA A 66 -2.84 7.31 -10.43
CA ALA A 66 -3.04 8.71 -10.10
C ALA A 66 -3.56 8.91 -8.67
N GLU A 67 -4.43 8.02 -8.17
CA GLU A 67 -4.92 8.08 -6.79
C GLU A 67 -3.84 7.68 -5.78
N ILE A 68 -2.98 6.72 -6.09
CA ILE A 68 -1.94 6.23 -5.16
C ILE A 68 -0.74 7.17 -5.08
N ALA A 69 -0.29 7.74 -6.21
CA ALA A 69 0.99 8.45 -6.29
C ALA A 69 1.18 9.53 -5.21
N PRO A 70 0.20 10.39 -4.90
CA PRO A 70 0.34 11.40 -3.84
C PRO A 70 0.51 10.81 -2.43
N HIS A 71 0.07 9.57 -2.22
CA HIS A 71 0.06 8.92 -0.90
C HIS A 71 1.30 8.07 -0.62
N ILE A 72 2.14 7.83 -1.62
CA ILE A 72 3.43 7.15 -1.48
C ILE A 72 4.61 8.12 -1.41
N GLU A 73 4.37 9.44 -1.46
CA GLU A 73 5.43 10.42 -1.26
C GLU A 73 6.01 10.36 0.17
N GLY A 74 7.32 10.54 0.27
CA GLY A 74 8.07 10.59 1.52
C GLY A 74 8.35 9.24 2.19
N VAL A 75 7.92 8.12 1.62
CA VAL A 75 8.28 6.78 2.12
C VAL A 75 9.64 6.34 1.56
N ASP A 76 10.36 5.48 2.28
CA ASP A 76 11.66 4.95 1.84
C ASP A 76 11.50 3.72 0.91
N ILE A 77 10.41 2.97 1.13
CA ILE A 77 10.08 1.73 0.41
C ILE A 77 8.60 1.76 0.04
N VAL A 78 8.30 1.49 -1.22
CA VAL A 78 6.93 1.20 -1.69
C VAL A 78 6.83 -0.31 -1.94
N HIS A 79 5.94 -0.96 -1.20
CA HIS A 79 5.65 -2.38 -1.29
C HIS A 79 4.27 -2.58 -1.91
N ILE A 80 4.22 -3.01 -3.17
CA ILE A 80 2.99 -3.16 -3.94
C ILE A 80 2.54 -4.61 -3.85
N GLN A 81 1.37 -4.84 -3.24
CA GLN A 81 0.66 -6.10 -3.35
C GLN A 81 0.02 -6.17 -4.73
N HIS A 82 0.65 -6.92 -5.63
CA HIS A 82 0.16 -7.11 -6.97
C HIS A 82 -0.77 -8.32 -7.01
N GLU A 83 -2.01 -8.08 -7.44
CA GLU A 83 -2.98 -9.15 -7.66
C GLU A 83 -3.83 -8.81 -8.88
N TYR A 84 -4.18 -9.85 -9.65
CA TYR A 84 -4.88 -9.72 -10.93
C TYR A 84 -6.26 -9.07 -10.80
N ALA A 85 -7.04 -9.36 -9.77
CA ALA A 85 -8.30 -8.68 -9.49
C ALA A 85 -8.13 -7.20 -9.08
N ILE A 86 -6.93 -6.72 -8.70
CA ILE A 86 -6.66 -5.31 -8.42
C ILE A 86 -6.24 -4.57 -9.70
N PHE A 87 -5.23 -5.06 -10.43
CA PHE A 87 -4.63 -4.34 -11.56
C PHE A 87 -5.06 -4.87 -12.93
N GLY A 88 -5.64 -6.07 -13.01
CA GLY A 88 -6.10 -6.69 -14.25
C GLY A 88 -5.02 -6.70 -15.34
N TYR A 89 -5.44 -6.29 -16.55
CA TYR A 89 -4.55 -6.05 -17.69
C TYR A 89 -4.31 -4.55 -17.93
N SER A 90 -4.62 -3.69 -16.96
CA SER A 90 -4.45 -2.25 -17.13
C SER A 90 -2.97 -1.86 -17.09
N ALA A 91 -2.67 -0.67 -17.59
CA ALA A 91 -1.33 -0.10 -17.47
C ALA A 91 -1.05 0.48 -16.07
N ASP A 92 -1.97 0.37 -15.11
CA ASP A 92 -1.90 1.11 -13.85
C ASP A 92 -0.73 0.65 -12.97
N LEU A 93 -0.40 -0.64 -12.96
CA LEU A 93 0.80 -1.11 -12.26
C LEU A 93 2.06 -0.45 -12.83
N VAL A 94 2.18 -0.40 -14.16
CA VAL A 94 3.34 0.19 -14.83
C VAL A 94 3.40 1.68 -14.55
N ARG A 95 2.28 2.40 -14.70
CA ARG A 95 2.17 3.83 -14.40
C ARG A 95 2.50 4.14 -12.95
N LEU A 96 2.03 3.31 -12.02
CA LEU A 96 2.35 3.44 -10.59
C LEU A 96 3.86 3.26 -10.36
N LEU A 97 4.48 2.23 -10.97
CA LEU A 97 5.92 2.01 -10.87
C LEU A 97 6.74 3.16 -11.46
N GLU A 98 6.25 3.80 -12.52
CA GLU A 98 6.84 5.00 -13.12
C GLU A 98 6.68 6.24 -12.22
N ALA A 99 5.54 6.36 -11.54
CA ALA A 99 5.24 7.44 -10.60
C ALA A 99 6.04 7.36 -9.29
N VAL A 100 6.48 6.16 -8.88
CA VAL A 100 7.33 5.99 -7.69
C VAL A 100 8.67 6.74 -7.88
N PRO A 101 9.03 7.68 -6.99
CA PRO A 101 10.24 8.49 -7.13
C PRO A 101 11.53 7.65 -7.23
N LYS A 102 12.51 8.12 -8.01
CA LYS A 102 13.75 7.37 -8.33
C LYS A 102 14.58 6.91 -7.11
N GLY A 103 14.46 7.59 -5.97
CA GLY A 103 15.18 7.25 -4.73
C GLY A 103 14.45 6.24 -3.82
N VAL A 104 13.21 5.89 -4.15
CA VAL A 104 12.37 5.02 -3.33
C VAL A 104 12.53 3.57 -3.79
N LYS A 105 12.79 2.66 -2.84
CA LYS A 105 12.93 1.24 -3.15
C LYS A 105 11.57 0.65 -3.48
N LYS A 106 11.53 -0.22 -4.50
CA LYS A 106 10.30 -0.84 -4.99
C LYS A 106 10.33 -2.33 -4.65
N VAL A 107 9.29 -2.82 -4.00
CA VAL A 107 9.06 -4.24 -3.77
C VAL A 107 7.70 -4.58 -4.36
N ILE A 108 7.64 -5.66 -5.14
CA ILE A 108 6.41 -6.12 -5.78
C ILE A 108 6.26 -7.59 -5.40
N THR A 109 5.09 -7.95 -4.87
CA THR A 109 4.75 -9.32 -4.45
C THR A 109 3.38 -9.71 -4.94
#